data_AF-A0A2G2VGK5-F1
#
_entry.id   AF-A0A2G2VGK5-F1
#
_cell.length_a   1.000
_cell.length_b   1.000
_cell.length_c   1.000
_cell.angle_alpha   90.00
_cell.angle_beta   90.00
_cell.angle_gamma   90.00
#
_symmetry.space_group_name_H-M   'P 1'
#
loop_
_entity.id
_entity.type
_entity.pdbx_description
1 polymer ?
#
loop_
_entity_poly.entity_id
_entity_poly.type
_entity_poly.pdbx_seq_one_letter_code
_entity_poly.pdbx_strand_id
1 'polypeptide(L)' 'MKPNPDEVAEVKYVNREQLKELLRKADAGEEGLKLSPWFRLIVDNFLFKWWDHLEKGTLKEVIDMKTIHRLT' A
#
# COMPACT_ATOMS: atom_id res chain seq x y z
N MET A 1 19.76 -2.93 0.98
CA MET A 1 19.02 -4.11 0.48
C MET A 1 19.59 -4.52 -0.86
N LYS A 2 19.63 -5.81 -1.18
CA LYS A 2 20.04 -6.31 -2.52
C LYS A 2 18.90 -7.16 -3.09
N PRO A 3 17.86 -6.54 -3.66
CA PRO A 3 16.74 -7.27 -4.24
C PRO A 3 17.18 -8.04 -5.50
N ASN A 4 16.46 -9.11 -5.83
CA ASN A 4 16.67 -9.86 -7.06
C ASN A 4 16.21 -9.00 -8.27
N PRO A 5 17.09 -8.66 -9.21
CA PRO A 5 16.71 -7.82 -10.36
C PRO A 5 15.68 -8.48 -11.29
N ASP A 6 15.58 -9.82 -11.32
CA ASP A 6 14.57 -10.51 -12.12
C ASP A 6 13.15 -10.36 -11.55
N GLU A 7 13.03 -10.06 -10.26
CA GLU A 7 11.76 -9.94 -9.53
C GLU A 7 11.41 -8.48 -9.20
N VAL A 8 12.43 -7.62 -9.01
CA VAL A 8 12.26 -6.26 -8.50
C VAL A 8 13.07 -5.29 -9.35
N ALA A 9 12.36 -4.43 -10.08
CA ALA A 9 12.96 -3.39 -10.90
C ALA A 9 13.48 -2.20 -10.06
N GLU A 10 12.71 -1.75 -9.07
CA GLU A 10 13.08 -0.60 -8.21
C GLU A 10 12.46 -0.75 -6.81
N VAL A 11 13.11 -0.16 -5.80
CA VAL A 11 12.59 -0.06 -4.43
C VAL A 11 12.60 1.39 -4.00
N LYS A 12 11.47 1.83 -3.44
CA LYS A 12 11.32 3.17 -2.86
C LYS A 12 10.66 3.09 -1.50
N TYR A 13 11.29 3.70 -0.50
CA TYR A 13 10.66 3.93 0.80
C TYR A 13 9.87 5.23 0.77
N VAL A 14 8.64 5.19 1.27
CA VAL A 14 7.73 6.34 1.24
C VAL A 14 7.11 6.56 2.60
N ASN A 15 6.90 7.83 2.95
CA ASN A 15 6.03 8.21 4.05
C ASN A 15 4.56 8.29 3.57
N ARG A 16 3.64 8.60 4.49
CA ARG A 16 2.20 8.63 4.22
C ARG A 16 1.81 9.66 3.16
N GLU A 17 2.45 10.81 3.13
CA GLU A 17 2.18 11.87 2.15
C GLU A 17 2.71 11.50 0.77
N GLN A 18 3.94 11.00 0.70
CA GLN A 18 4.57 10.51 -0.52
C GLN A 18 3.78 9.36 -1.13
N LEU A 19 3.22 8.47 -0.32
CA LEU A 19 2.34 7.40 -0.80
C LEU A 19 1.07 7.98 -1.45
N LYS A 20 0.40 8.95 -0.81
CA LYS A 20 -0.79 9.60 -1.37
C LYS A 20 -0.48 10.28 -2.71
N GLU A 21 0.67 10.95 -2.80
CA GLU A 21 1.13 11.55 -4.05
C GLU A 21 1.36 10.48 -5.13
N LEU A 22 2.00 9.36 -4.77
CA LEU A 22 2.23 8.22 -5.67
C LEU A 22 0.93 7.65 -6.23
N LEU A 23 -0.10 7.49 -5.39
CA LEU A 23 -1.43 7.06 -5.82
C LEU A 23 -2.04 8.06 -6.81
N ARG A 24 -1.96 9.37 -6.49
CA ARG A 24 -2.48 10.44 -7.35
C ARG A 24 -1.81 10.43 -8.73
N LYS A 25 -0.48 10.30 -8.76
CA LYS A 25 0.30 10.21 -10.00
C LYS A 25 -0.06 8.98 -10.81
N ALA A 26 -0.18 7.82 -10.16
CA ALA A 26 -0.58 6.59 -10.83
C ALA A 26 -2.01 6.66 -11.41
N ASP A 27 -2.96 7.23 -10.67
CA ASP A 27 -4.35 7.43 -11.15
C ASP A 27 -4.42 8.39 -12.33
N ALA A 28 -3.56 9.42 -12.35
CA ALA A 28 -3.42 10.37 -13.44
C ALA A 28 -2.63 9.81 -14.64
N GLY A 29 -2.09 8.58 -14.55
CA GLY A 29 -1.23 7.99 -15.58
C GLY A 29 0.12 8.71 -15.74
N GLU A 30 0.52 9.51 -14.74
CA GLU A 30 1.79 10.23 -14.74
C GLU A 30 2.97 9.27 -14.53
N GLU A 31 4.12 9.58 -15.14
CA GLU A 31 5.40 8.85 -14.97
C GLU A 31 5.37 7.35 -15.35
N GLY A 32 4.33 6.88 -16.04
CA GLY A 32 4.17 5.45 -16.38
C GLY A 32 3.97 4.56 -15.16
N LEU A 33 3.63 5.16 -14.00
CA LEU A 33 3.39 4.45 -12.74
C LEU A 33 2.13 3.61 -12.86
N LYS A 34 2.31 2.29 -12.88
CA LYS A 34 1.20 1.32 -12.83
C LYS A 34 1.14 0.71 -11.44
N LEU A 35 0.06 0.98 -10.74
CA LEU A 35 -0.26 0.26 -9.51
C LEU A 35 -0.97 -1.04 -9.86
N SER A 36 -0.68 -2.09 -9.11
CA SER A 36 -1.43 -3.33 -9.25
C SER A 36 -2.86 -3.13 -8.76
N PRO A 37 -3.86 -3.76 -9.41
CA PRO A 37 -5.26 -3.65 -8.99
C PRO A 37 -5.47 -4.05 -7.53
N TRP A 38 -4.79 -5.10 -7.06
CA TRP A 38 -4.90 -5.56 -5.67
C TRP A 38 -4.26 -4.57 -4.69
N PHE A 39 -3.17 -3.90 -5.05
CA PHE A 39 -2.55 -2.92 -4.18
C PHE A 39 -3.49 -1.74 -3.97
N ARG A 40 -4.17 -1.30 -5.04
CA ARG A 40 -5.17 -0.24 -4.93
C ARG A 40 -6.29 -0.59 -3.93
N LEU A 41 -6.82 -1.80 -4.02
CA LEU A 41 -7.84 -2.29 -3.09
C LEU A 41 -7.34 -2.28 -1.63
N ILE A 42 -6.08 -2.65 -1.38
CA ILE A 42 -5.51 -2.60 -0.03
C ILE A 42 -5.39 -1.15 0.45
N VAL A 43 -4.92 -0.25 -0.41
CA VAL A 43 -4.71 1.15 -0.03
C VAL A 43 -6.03 1.83 0.34
N ASP A 44 -7.05 1.64 -0.49
CA ASP A 44 -8.35 2.30 -0.34
C ASP A 44 -9.13 1.77 0.87
N ASN A 45 -8.94 0.49 1.25
CA ASN A 45 -9.75 -0.15 2.30
C ASN A 45 -9.02 -0.31 3.64
N PHE A 46 -7.69 -0.49 3.65
CA PHE A 46 -6.97 -0.97 4.83
C PHE A 46 -5.71 -0.20 5.18
N LEU A 47 -4.88 0.16 4.20
CA LEU A 47 -3.49 0.56 4.45
C LEU A 47 -3.38 1.77 5.39
N PHE A 48 -4.19 2.82 5.17
CA PHE A 48 -4.15 4.00 6.03
C PHE A 48 -4.64 3.71 7.45
N LYS A 49 -5.67 2.86 7.60
CA LYS A 49 -6.13 2.40 8.91
C LYS A 49 -5.03 1.63 9.64
N TRP A 50 -4.38 0.66 8.98
CA TRP A 50 -3.28 -0.09 9.58
C TRP A 50 -2.11 0.80 9.96
N TRP A 51 -1.80 1.81 9.15
CA TRP A 51 -0.74 2.77 9.44
C TRP A 51 -1.08 3.62 10.68
N ASP A 52 -2.32 4.08 10.84
CA ASP A 52 -2.74 4.80 12.05
C ASP A 52 -2.61 3.93 13.31
N HIS A 53 -2.97 2.65 13.22
CA HIS A 53 -2.79 1.70 14.33
C HIS A 53 -1.32 1.35 14.58
N LEU A 54 -0.45 1.36 13.55
CA LEU A 54 0.99 1.22 13.70
C LEU A 54 1.57 2.39 14.51
N GLU A 55 1.21 3.63 14.16
CA GLU A 55 1.68 4.84 14.87
C GLU A 55 1.20 4.87 16.33
N LYS A 56 -0.01 4.37 16.59
CA LYS A 56 -0.59 4.27 17.94
C LYS A 56 -0.06 3.07 18.75
N GLY A 57 0.65 2.12 18.12
CA GLY A 57 1.09 0.88 18.75
C GLY A 57 -0.04 -0.14 19.01
N THR A 58 -1.19 0.01 18.36
CA THR A 58 -2.40 -0.81 18.57
C THR A 58 -2.70 -1.76 17.41
N LEU A 59 -1.68 -2.18 16.65
CA LEU A 59 -1.84 -3.10 15.51
C LEU A 59 -2.59 -4.40 15.83
N LYS A 60 -2.51 -4.89 17.07
CA LYS A 60 -3.21 -6.11 17.48
C LYS A 60 -4.74 -6.00 17.35
N GLU A 61 -5.29 -4.80 17.41
CA GLU A 61 -6.73 -4.54 17.33
C GLU A 61 -7.29 -4.67 15.91
N VAL A 62 -6.43 -4.56 14.90
CA VAL A 62 -6.83 -4.65 13.48
C VAL A 62 -6.52 -6.01 12.85
N ILE A 63 -6.08 -6.98 13.65
CA ILE A 63 -5.88 -8.36 13.20
C ILE A 63 -7.25 -9.04 13.07
N ASP A 64 -7.57 -9.49 11.87
CA ASP A 64 -8.75 -10.33 11.61
C ASP A 64 -8.33 -11.60 10.86
N MET A 65 -8.37 -12.73 11.56
CA MET A 65 -8.03 -14.06 11.02
C MET A 65 -9.29 -14.86 10.62
N LYS A 66 -10.48 -14.31 10.84
CA LYS A 66 -11.76 -15.01 10.64
C LYS A 66 -12.45 -14.56 9.35
N THR A 67 -12.27 -13.31 8.95
CA THR A 67 -12.99 -12.72 7.83
C THR A 67 -12.19 -12.78 6.54
N ILE A 68 -12.83 -13.22 5.45
CA ILE A 68 -12.33 -13.06 4.09
C ILE A 68 -12.99 -11.80 3.51
N HIS A 69 -12.20 -10.72 3.37
CA HIS A 69 -12.68 -9.48 2.77
C HIS A 69 -12.76 -9.62 1.24
N ARG A 70 -13.98 -9.56 0.70
CA ARG A 70 -14.22 -9.52 -0.75
C ARG A 70 -14.35 -8.07 -1.17
N LEU A 71 -13.32 -7.56 -1.84
CA LEU A 71 -13.24 -6.18 -2.32
C LEU A 71 -13.60 -6.19 -3.81
N THR A 72 -14.51 -5.31 -4.20
CA THR A 72 -15.00 -5.15 -5.58
C THR A 72 -14.69 -3.76 -6.09
#